data_AF-S6CVR4-F1
#
_entry.id   AF-S6CVR4-F1
#
_cell.length_a   1.000
_cell.length_b   1.000
_cell.length_c   1.000
_cell.angle_alpha   90.00
_cell.angle_beta   90.00
_cell.angle_gamma   90.00
#
_symmetry.space_group_name_H-M   'P 1'
#
loop_
_entity.id
_entity.type
_entity.pdbx_description
1 polymer ?
#
loop_
_entity_poly.entity_id
_entity_poly.type
_entity_poly.pdbx_seq_one_letter_code
_entity_poly.pdbx_strand_id
1 'polypeptide(L)'
;MDKYLKYYHKASVVFKYGTQNWSEDSFPHIPRPQASIWSKLHHYMSYRLVFFEKYFLNFFKIHNMSIELPAMAILIGSMAEASGMATCDEYSSWIISELILNNEPGIFTILESKPRESLPTLVRGIGHKSVGVAGADGEIEVVIDAMEMSTLSFPNQFMDVNRRIIFGSDKKKWKSLAVCLGDSVELPLGKDTLKDLSTELESYLNEMTTCRNREELILADTPRANPSDIDEVLEVFFQTLQRKIGILKNL
;
A
#
# COMPACT_ATOMS: atom_id res chain seq x y z
N MET A 1 19.08 -16.93 6.91
CA MET A 1 18.07 -17.05 5.84
C MET A 1 17.09 -15.92 6.03
N ASP A 2 16.67 -15.23 4.98
CA ASP A 2 15.72 -14.12 5.07
C ASP A 2 14.35 -14.63 5.55
N LYS A 3 13.90 -14.17 6.74
CA LYS A 3 12.63 -14.62 7.35
C LYS A 3 11.39 -14.04 6.66
N TYR A 4 11.54 -12.96 5.89
CA TYR A 4 10.45 -12.28 5.19
C TYR A 4 10.31 -12.73 3.73
N LEU A 5 11.15 -13.66 3.26
CA LEU A 5 11.13 -14.20 1.89
C LEU A 5 9.75 -14.71 1.44
N LYS A 6 8.96 -15.29 2.37
CA LYS A 6 7.60 -15.76 2.09
C LYS A 6 6.67 -14.64 1.61
N TYR A 7 6.85 -13.42 2.12
CA TYR A 7 6.02 -12.27 1.74
C TYR A 7 6.36 -11.79 0.34
N TYR A 8 7.64 -11.78 -0.05
CA TYR A 8 8.07 -11.44 -1.41
C TYR A 8 7.50 -12.41 -2.44
N HIS A 9 7.58 -13.71 -2.17
CA HIS A 9 7.00 -14.72 -3.05
C HIS A 9 5.49 -14.57 -3.17
N LYS A 10 4.78 -14.43 -2.04
CA LYS A 10 3.33 -14.21 -2.06
C LYS A 10 2.98 -12.94 -2.83
N ALA A 11 3.71 -11.86 -2.60
CA ALA A 11 3.48 -10.58 -3.25
C ALA A 11 3.74 -10.64 -4.76
N SER A 12 4.75 -11.38 -5.23
CA SER A 12 4.99 -11.59 -6.67
C SER A 12 3.88 -12.37 -7.39
N VAL A 13 3.13 -13.19 -6.64
CA VAL A 13 1.96 -13.93 -7.17
C VAL A 13 0.74 -13.00 -7.23
N VAL A 14 0.53 -12.18 -6.20
CA VAL A 14 -0.59 -11.24 -6.10
C VAL A 14 -0.40 -10.05 -7.04
N PHE A 15 0.77 -9.43 -6.98
CA PHE A 15 1.19 -8.27 -7.76
C PHE A 15 2.21 -8.72 -8.80
N LYS A 16 1.73 -9.06 -9.99
CA LYS A 16 2.63 -9.42 -11.09
C LYS A 16 3.50 -8.25 -11.54
N TYR A 17 3.09 -7.01 -11.27
CA TYR A 17 3.79 -5.78 -11.66
C TYR A 17 3.58 -4.70 -10.58
N GLY A 18 4.66 -4.23 -9.95
CA GLY A 18 4.63 -3.08 -9.03
C GLY A 18 4.75 -1.77 -9.81
N THR A 19 3.80 -0.85 -9.65
CA THR A 19 3.81 0.43 -10.37
C THR A 19 4.22 1.55 -9.44
N GLN A 20 5.43 2.08 -9.57
CA GLN A 20 5.77 3.27 -8.81
C GLN A 20 5.05 4.52 -9.34
N ASN A 21 4.90 5.51 -8.46
CA ASN A 21 4.11 6.71 -8.67
C ASN A 21 4.28 7.32 -10.06
N TRP A 22 3.15 7.39 -10.76
CA TRP A 22 3.09 7.68 -12.17
C TRP A 22 3.46 9.14 -12.43
N SER A 23 4.59 9.37 -13.08
CA SER A 23 4.74 10.51 -13.97
C SER A 23 5.13 9.97 -15.34
N GLU A 24 4.62 10.57 -16.42
CA GLU A 24 4.85 10.14 -17.81
C GLU A 24 6.35 10.01 -18.17
N ASP A 25 7.23 10.65 -17.38
CA ASP A 25 8.65 10.80 -17.65
C ASP A 25 9.56 9.91 -16.79
N SER A 26 9.01 9.08 -15.89
CA SER A 26 9.85 8.47 -14.87
C SER A 26 9.38 7.11 -14.34
N PHE A 27 10.07 6.04 -14.75
CA PHE A 27 9.90 4.67 -14.27
C PHE A 27 11.17 4.20 -13.53
N PRO A 28 11.03 3.60 -12.34
CA PRO A 28 11.74 2.35 -12.03
C PRO A 28 10.82 1.37 -11.26
N HIS A 29 10.67 0.08 -11.60
CA HIS A 29 11.64 -1.03 -11.46
C HIS A 29 11.37 -2.18 -12.45
N ILE A 30 10.87 -1.85 -13.63
CA ILE A 30 10.81 -2.78 -14.76
C ILE A 30 11.78 -2.22 -15.82
N PRO A 31 12.62 -3.02 -16.52
CA PRO A 31 13.37 -2.55 -17.66
C PRO A 31 12.47 -1.69 -18.56
N ARG A 32 12.91 -0.47 -18.91
CA ARG A 32 12.10 0.53 -19.65
C ARG A 32 11.31 -0.01 -20.86
N PRO A 33 11.73 -1.07 -21.59
CA PRO A 33 10.86 -1.69 -22.59
C PRO A 33 9.64 -2.38 -21.97
N GLN A 34 9.82 -3.20 -20.95
CA GLN A 34 8.78 -4.02 -20.34
C GLN A 34 7.76 -3.16 -19.56
N ALA A 35 8.20 -2.10 -18.87
CA ALA A 35 7.31 -1.23 -18.08
C ALA A 35 6.36 -0.42 -18.98
N SER A 36 6.95 0.18 -20.03
CA SER A 36 6.21 0.99 -21.01
C SER A 36 5.29 0.12 -21.84
N ILE A 37 5.74 -1.06 -22.29
CA ILE A 37 4.90 -2.04 -22.98
C ILE A 37 3.75 -2.50 -22.07
N TRP A 38 4.04 -2.82 -20.81
CA TRP A 38 3.01 -3.24 -19.87
C TRP A 38 1.97 -2.15 -19.61
N SER A 39 2.40 -0.92 -19.31
CA SER A 39 1.53 0.24 -19.09
C SER A 39 0.63 0.51 -20.29
N LYS A 40 1.17 0.40 -21.51
CA LYS A 40 0.40 0.51 -22.76
C LYS A 40 -0.63 -0.61 -22.95
N LEU A 41 -0.28 -1.84 -22.55
CA LEU A 41 -1.15 -3.02 -22.72
C LEU A 41 -2.19 -3.19 -21.59
N HIS A 42 -1.92 -2.66 -20.39
CA HIS A 42 -2.73 -2.91 -19.19
C HIS A 42 -3.22 -1.61 -18.54
N HIS A 43 -3.37 -0.56 -19.35
CA HIS A 43 -3.81 0.76 -18.89
C HIS A 43 -5.15 0.69 -18.11
N TYR A 44 -6.05 -0.23 -18.46
CA TYR A 44 -7.32 -0.43 -17.76
C TYR A 44 -7.14 -0.84 -16.28
N MET A 45 -6.09 -1.61 -15.94
CA MET A 45 -5.82 -2.02 -14.56
C MET A 45 -5.42 -0.84 -13.68
N SER A 46 -4.68 0.13 -14.23
CA SER A 46 -4.34 1.37 -13.51
C SER A 46 -5.57 2.20 -13.17
N TYR A 47 -6.63 2.14 -13.99
CA TYR A 47 -7.89 2.82 -13.69
C TYR A 47 -8.68 2.15 -12.57
N ARG A 48 -8.50 0.84 -12.33
CA ARG A 48 -9.08 0.15 -11.17
C ARG A 48 -8.50 0.70 -9.87
N LEU A 49 -7.17 0.81 -9.78
CA LEU A 49 -6.51 1.37 -8.60
C LEU A 49 -6.91 2.83 -8.35
N VAL A 50 -6.91 3.68 -9.40
CA VAL A 50 -7.36 5.08 -9.30
C VAL A 50 -8.83 5.18 -8.86
N PHE A 51 -9.70 4.30 -9.37
CA PHE A 51 -11.08 4.22 -8.93
C PHE A 51 -11.16 3.94 -7.44
N PHE A 52 -10.43 2.94 -6.92
CA PHE A 52 -10.47 2.62 -5.50
C PHE A 52 -9.90 3.72 -4.61
N GLU A 53 -8.81 4.37 -5.00
CA GLU A 53 -8.30 5.53 -4.26
C GLU A 53 -9.40 6.57 -4.07
N LYS A 54 -10.14 6.89 -5.14
CA LYS A 54 -11.27 7.82 -5.07
C LYS A 54 -12.43 7.28 -4.23
N TYR A 55 -12.71 5.99 -4.33
CA TYR A 55 -13.72 5.30 -3.55
C TYR A 55 -13.47 5.43 -2.05
N PHE A 56 -12.26 5.11 -1.59
CA PHE A 56 -11.86 5.25 -0.18
C PHE A 56 -11.77 6.71 0.27
N LEU A 57 -11.22 7.62 -0.55
CA LEU A 57 -11.18 9.04 -0.21
C LEU A 57 -12.58 9.63 -0.03
N ASN A 58 -13.53 9.24 -0.88
CA ASN A 58 -14.92 9.64 -0.74
C ASN A 58 -15.54 9.06 0.54
N PHE A 59 -15.30 7.77 0.81
CA PHE A 59 -15.71 7.10 2.04
C PHE A 59 -15.19 7.85 3.29
N PHE A 60 -13.87 8.05 3.42
CA PHE A 60 -13.31 8.76 4.58
C PHE A 60 -13.84 10.18 4.75
N LYS A 61 -14.02 10.91 3.63
CA LYS A 61 -14.54 12.28 3.65
C LYS A 61 -15.99 12.34 4.14
N ILE A 62 -16.84 11.42 3.70
CA ILE A 62 -18.26 11.38 4.08
C ILE A 62 -18.41 11.06 5.56
N HIS A 63 -17.63 10.11 6.06
CA HIS A 63 -17.79 9.58 7.41
C HIS A 63 -16.94 10.33 8.45
N ASN A 64 -16.13 11.31 8.04
CA ASN A 64 -15.21 12.08 8.89
C ASN A 64 -14.36 11.17 9.80
N MET A 65 -13.92 10.03 9.26
CA MET A 65 -13.27 8.99 10.03
C MET A 65 -11.75 9.11 9.93
N SER A 66 -11.10 9.00 11.09
CA SER A 66 -9.69 8.62 11.16
C SER A 66 -9.65 7.11 11.34
N ILE A 67 -8.92 6.40 10.48
CA ILE A 67 -8.76 4.95 10.56
C ILE A 67 -7.37 4.64 11.08
N GLU A 68 -7.29 3.77 12.09
CA GLU A 68 -6.01 3.33 12.64
C GLU A 68 -5.21 2.50 11.64
N LEU A 69 -3.88 2.51 11.78
CA LEU A 69 -2.96 1.83 10.86
C LEU A 69 -3.34 0.36 10.59
N PRO A 70 -3.71 -0.48 11.59
CA PRO A 70 -4.05 -1.89 11.33
C PRO A 70 -5.26 -2.04 10.39
N ALA A 71 -6.33 -1.30 10.64
CA ALA A 71 -7.53 -1.33 9.82
C ALA A 71 -7.25 -0.76 8.43
N MET A 72 -6.53 0.37 8.35
CA MET A 72 -6.14 1.00 7.09
C MET A 72 -5.28 0.06 6.24
N ALA A 73 -4.30 -0.61 6.85
CA ALA A 73 -3.42 -1.55 6.16
C ALA A 73 -4.20 -2.72 5.55
N ILE A 74 -5.17 -3.28 6.28
CA ILE A 74 -5.99 -4.39 5.78
C ILE A 74 -6.94 -3.93 4.67
N LEU A 75 -7.56 -2.76 4.79
CA LEU A 75 -8.42 -2.18 3.75
C LEU A 75 -7.63 -1.94 2.45
N ILE A 76 -6.52 -1.19 2.54
CA ILE A 76 -5.65 -0.88 1.39
C ILE A 76 -5.02 -2.17 0.82
N GLY A 77 -4.58 -3.08 1.68
CA GLY A 77 -4.03 -4.37 1.24
C GLY A 77 -5.06 -5.22 0.49
N SER A 78 -6.32 -5.21 0.90
CA SER A 78 -7.41 -5.91 0.21
C SER A 78 -7.73 -5.28 -1.15
N MET A 79 -7.72 -3.96 -1.23
CA MET A 79 -7.89 -3.19 -2.47
C MET A 79 -6.78 -3.51 -3.49
N ALA A 80 -5.54 -3.49 -3.03
CA ALA A 80 -4.38 -3.80 -3.85
C ALA A 80 -4.47 -5.22 -4.41
N GLU A 81 -4.78 -6.19 -3.55
CA GLU A 81 -4.96 -7.60 -3.93
C GLU A 81 -6.07 -7.76 -4.96
N ALA A 82 -7.22 -7.10 -4.78
CA ALA A 82 -8.33 -7.14 -5.72
C ALA A 82 -7.97 -6.50 -7.07
N SER A 83 -7.23 -5.39 -7.05
CA SER A 83 -6.80 -4.70 -8.27
C SER A 83 -5.72 -5.46 -9.05
N GLY A 84 -5.04 -6.42 -8.40
CA GLY A 84 -3.91 -7.16 -8.97
C GLY A 84 -2.69 -6.27 -9.29
N MET A 85 -2.70 -5.03 -8.79
CA MET A 85 -1.67 -4.02 -8.99
C MET A 85 -1.60 -3.08 -7.77
N ALA A 86 -0.41 -2.53 -7.53
CA ALA A 86 -0.13 -1.70 -6.36
C ALA A 86 0.96 -0.67 -6.69
N THR A 87 0.91 0.50 -6.05
CA THR A 87 2.09 1.35 -5.89
C THR A 87 2.88 0.97 -4.65
N CYS A 88 4.04 1.60 -4.44
CA CYS A 88 4.85 1.38 -3.24
C CYS A 88 4.06 1.63 -1.95
N ASP A 89 3.05 2.51 -2.01
CA ASP A 89 2.20 2.84 -0.89
C ASP A 89 1.29 1.67 -0.54
N GLU A 90 0.51 1.18 -1.51
CA GLU A 90 -0.36 0.02 -1.32
C GLU A 90 0.43 -1.24 -1.00
N TYR A 91 1.64 -1.39 -1.57
CA TYR A 91 2.53 -2.51 -1.29
C TYR A 91 2.94 -2.54 0.19
N SER A 92 3.33 -1.39 0.74
CA SER A 92 3.73 -1.28 2.14
C SER A 92 2.55 -1.59 3.06
N SER A 93 1.37 -1.05 2.78
CA SER A 93 0.13 -1.36 3.51
C SER A 93 -0.24 -2.84 3.39
N TRP A 94 -0.08 -3.46 2.22
CA TRP A 94 -0.31 -4.89 2.03
C TRP A 94 0.65 -5.74 2.87
N ILE A 95 1.94 -5.40 2.91
CA ILE A 95 2.91 -6.12 3.75
C ILE A 95 2.52 -6.02 5.22
N ILE A 96 2.17 -4.83 5.71
CA ILE A 96 1.69 -4.64 7.09
C ILE A 96 0.44 -5.50 7.34
N SER A 97 -0.52 -5.51 6.41
CA SER A 97 -1.71 -6.36 6.50
C SER A 97 -1.33 -7.84 6.62
N GLU A 98 -0.36 -8.31 5.84
CA GLU A 98 0.10 -9.69 5.90
C GLU A 98 0.84 -10.02 7.20
N LEU A 99 1.65 -9.11 7.73
CA LEU A 99 2.30 -9.26 9.03
C LEU A 99 1.27 -9.39 10.15
N ILE A 100 0.21 -8.58 10.13
CA ILE A 100 -0.92 -8.65 11.08
C ILE A 100 -1.64 -10.00 10.95
N LEU A 101 -2.02 -10.40 9.73
CA LEU A 101 -2.79 -11.63 9.48
C LEU A 101 -2.02 -12.91 9.80
N ASN A 102 -0.69 -12.87 9.79
CA ASN A 102 0.17 -13.97 10.21
C ASN A 102 0.59 -13.87 11.68
N ASN A 103 0.17 -12.83 12.40
CA ASN A 103 0.50 -12.57 13.79
C ASN A 103 2.02 -12.55 14.05
N GLU A 104 2.79 -11.92 13.16
CA GLU A 104 4.25 -11.89 13.22
C GLU A 104 4.74 -11.05 14.41
N PRO A 105 5.71 -11.51 15.22
CA PRO A 105 6.22 -10.72 16.33
C PRO A 105 7.13 -9.58 15.86
N GLY A 106 6.92 -8.39 16.43
CA GLY A 106 7.80 -7.23 16.22
C GLY A 106 7.06 -5.90 16.21
N ILE A 107 7.83 -4.82 16.10
CA ILE A 107 7.30 -3.46 15.90
C ILE A 107 7.57 -3.09 14.44
N PHE A 108 6.50 -2.80 13.70
CA PHE A 108 6.55 -2.53 12.28
C PHE A 108 6.07 -1.11 12.01
N THR A 109 6.79 -0.37 11.17
CA THR A 109 6.45 1.02 10.82
C THR A 109 6.47 1.22 9.31
N ILE A 110 5.64 2.12 8.81
CA ILE A 110 5.76 2.57 7.43
C ILE A 110 6.88 3.63 7.36
N LEU A 111 7.94 3.29 6.64
CA LEU A 111 9.00 4.25 6.32
C LEU A 111 8.61 5.01 5.06
N GLU A 112 8.72 6.33 5.13
CA GLU A 112 8.32 7.21 4.03
C GLU A 112 9.41 8.25 3.75
N SER A 113 9.82 8.36 2.48
CA SER A 113 10.70 9.44 2.04
C SER A 113 9.89 10.71 1.74
N LYS A 114 10.05 11.74 2.59
CA LYS A 114 9.39 13.04 2.48
C LYS A 114 10.39 14.18 2.21
N PRO A 115 9.97 15.31 1.65
CA PRO A 115 10.82 16.51 1.57
C PRO A 115 11.22 17.06 2.95
N ARG A 116 12.48 17.48 3.11
CA ARG A 116 13.14 18.09 4.30
C ARG A 116 12.62 19.50 4.66
N GLU A 117 11.40 19.83 4.29
CA GLU A 117 10.84 21.20 4.29
C GLU A 117 11.34 22.05 3.10
N SER A 118 10.46 22.89 2.54
CA SER A 118 10.63 23.84 1.41
C SER A 118 10.28 23.43 -0.02
N LEU A 119 9.72 22.24 -0.30
CA LEU A 119 9.04 22.05 -1.59
C LEU A 119 7.60 22.59 -1.49
N PRO A 120 7.25 23.68 -2.21
CA PRO A 120 5.88 24.14 -2.26
C PRO A 120 5.07 23.05 -2.97
N THR A 121 3.96 22.65 -2.36
CA THR A 121 3.07 21.54 -2.70
C THR A 121 3.52 20.13 -2.27
N LEU A 122 2.56 19.47 -1.64
CA LEU A 122 2.45 18.02 -1.42
C LEU A 122 2.55 17.33 -2.78
N VAL A 123 3.77 17.10 -3.28
CA VAL A 123 3.93 16.33 -4.50
C VAL A 123 3.68 14.86 -4.13
N ARG A 124 2.45 14.40 -4.36
CA ARG A 124 2.13 12.97 -4.37
C ARG A 124 3.14 12.29 -5.32
N GLY A 125 3.78 11.23 -4.83
CA GLY A 125 4.67 10.41 -5.63
C GLY A 125 6.17 10.70 -5.59
N ILE A 126 6.66 11.55 -4.69
CA ILE A 126 8.10 11.79 -4.51
C ILE A 126 8.77 10.81 -3.52
N GLY A 127 8.01 9.95 -2.85
CA GLY A 127 8.53 9.05 -1.83
C GLY A 127 8.37 7.57 -2.21
N HIS A 128 9.40 6.78 -1.95
CA HIS A 128 9.25 5.34 -1.80
C HIS A 128 8.79 5.03 -0.38
N LYS A 129 7.93 4.03 -0.24
CA LYS A 129 7.49 3.51 1.05
C LYS A 129 7.96 2.07 1.22
N SER A 130 8.33 1.72 2.44
CA SER A 130 8.68 0.35 2.82
C SER A 130 8.30 0.10 4.27
N VAL A 131 8.43 -1.15 4.71
CA VAL A 131 8.16 -1.51 6.10
C VAL A 131 9.46 -1.60 6.88
N GLY A 132 9.64 -0.74 7.87
CA GLY A 132 10.73 -0.80 8.84
C GLY A 132 10.36 -1.77 9.97
N VAL A 133 11.35 -2.51 10.46
CA VAL A 133 11.25 -3.35 11.65
C VAL A 133 12.15 -2.74 12.71
N ALA A 134 11.56 -2.35 13.84
CA ALA A 134 12.30 -1.74 14.94
C ALA A 134 12.90 -2.79 15.88
N GLY A 135 14.10 -2.51 16.37
CA GLY A 135 14.78 -3.24 17.42
C GLY A 135 14.25 -2.93 18.82
N ALA A 136 14.85 -3.55 19.83
CA ALA A 136 14.46 -3.34 21.22
C ALA A 136 14.75 -1.91 21.75
N ASP A 137 15.63 -1.19 21.08
CA ASP A 137 15.98 0.22 21.33
C ASP A 137 15.07 1.21 20.59
N GLY A 138 14.13 0.71 19.78
CA GLY A 138 13.23 1.52 18.95
C GLY A 138 13.85 2.00 17.63
N GLU A 139 15.11 1.67 17.36
CA GLU A 139 15.76 2.01 16.10
C GLU A 139 15.40 1.01 14.99
N ILE A 140 15.38 1.47 13.74
CA ILE A 140 15.09 0.60 12.60
C ILE A 140 16.31 -0.27 12.30
N GLU A 141 16.21 -1.56 12.62
CA GLU A 141 17.25 -2.55 12.36
C GLU A 141 17.22 -3.04 10.92
N VAL A 142 16.02 -3.35 10.40
CA VAL A 142 15.86 -3.87 9.04
C VAL A 142 14.69 -3.22 8.31
N VAL A 143 14.77 -3.24 6.98
CA VAL A 143 13.69 -2.78 6.10
C VAL A 143 13.25 -3.91 5.18
N ILE A 144 11.95 -4.18 5.18
CA ILE A 144 11.29 -5.09 4.26
C ILE A 144 10.91 -4.28 3.03
N ASP A 145 11.66 -4.49 1.94
CA ASP A 145 11.39 -3.83 0.66
C ASP A 145 10.94 -4.86 -0.36
N ALA A 146 9.64 -4.93 -0.58
CA ALA A 146 9.10 -5.87 -1.55
C ALA A 146 9.26 -5.41 -3.01
N MET A 147 9.64 -4.16 -3.26
CA MET A 147 10.03 -3.72 -4.60
C MET A 147 11.41 -4.28 -4.97
N GLU A 148 12.35 -4.30 -4.02
CA GLU A 148 13.66 -4.95 -4.16
C GLU A 148 13.63 -6.46 -3.84
N MET A 149 12.47 -7.00 -3.44
CA MET A 149 12.29 -8.40 -3.04
C MET A 149 13.33 -8.88 -2.01
N SER A 150 13.69 -8.01 -1.06
CA SER A 150 14.77 -8.27 -0.11
C SER A 150 14.60 -7.56 1.24
N THR A 151 15.20 -8.16 2.27
CA THR A 151 15.41 -7.49 3.57
C THR A 151 16.73 -6.73 3.58
N LEU A 152 16.66 -5.43 3.82
CA LEU A 152 17.83 -4.55 3.90
C LEU A 152 18.25 -4.40 5.37
N SER A 153 19.53 -4.62 5.68
CA SER A 153 19.99 -4.78 7.06
C SER A 153 20.36 -3.47 7.78
N PHE A 154 20.22 -2.30 7.13
CA PHE A 154 20.57 -1.00 7.71
C PHE A 154 19.80 0.18 7.07
N PRO A 155 19.54 1.27 7.82
CA PRO A 155 18.90 2.49 7.29
C PRO A 155 19.62 3.12 6.08
N ASN A 156 20.96 3.01 6.02
CA ASN A 156 21.75 3.55 4.91
C ASN A 156 21.47 2.80 3.60
N GLN A 157 21.22 1.49 3.65
CA GLN A 157 20.84 0.70 2.47
C GLN A 157 19.43 1.06 2.00
N PHE A 158 18.51 1.32 2.95
CA PHE A 158 17.18 1.84 2.63
C PHE A 158 17.25 3.23 1.98
N MET A 159 18.09 4.14 2.49
CA MET A 159 18.34 5.42 1.83
C MET A 159 18.88 5.22 0.41
N ASP A 160 19.77 4.25 0.20
CA ASP A 160 20.31 3.90 -1.11
C ASP A 160 19.28 3.25 -2.06
N VAL A 161 18.26 2.60 -1.52
CA VAL A 161 17.13 2.05 -2.29
C VAL A 161 16.11 3.16 -2.60
N ASN A 162 15.75 4.02 -1.63
CA ASN A 162 14.97 5.24 -1.90
C ASN A 162 15.64 6.11 -2.98
N ARG A 163 16.96 6.29 -2.92
CA ARG A 163 17.75 7.00 -3.94
C ARG A 163 17.62 6.40 -5.34
N ARG A 164 17.40 5.08 -5.44
CA ARG A 164 17.24 4.35 -6.70
C ARG A 164 15.80 4.34 -7.22
N ILE A 165 14.85 4.63 -6.36
CA ILE A 165 13.43 4.54 -6.67
C ILE A 165 12.90 5.93 -7.11
N ILE A 166 13.51 7.01 -6.62
CA ILE A 166 13.19 8.40 -7.02
C ILE A 166 13.90 8.77 -8.33
N PHE A 167 13.61 8.09 -9.44
CA PHE A 167 13.98 8.57 -10.78
C PHE A 167 12.69 8.92 -11.52
N GLY A 168 12.26 10.18 -11.56
CA GLY A 168 12.89 11.13 -12.49
C GLY A 168 12.82 12.61 -12.11
N SER A 169 13.17 12.95 -10.86
CA SER A 169 13.52 14.33 -10.52
C SER A 169 15.04 14.56 -10.62
N ASP A 170 15.47 15.77 -10.99
CA ASP A 170 16.88 16.16 -11.05
C ASP A 170 17.60 15.87 -9.71
N LYS A 171 18.83 15.33 -9.76
CA LYS A 171 19.69 14.94 -8.62
C LYS A 171 19.77 16.02 -7.52
N LYS A 172 19.57 17.29 -7.89
CA LYS A 172 19.55 18.44 -6.96
C LYS A 172 18.35 18.42 -6.00
N LYS A 173 17.17 17.94 -6.41
CA LYS A 173 15.95 17.87 -5.59
C LYS A 173 15.96 16.73 -4.55
N TRP A 174 16.91 15.79 -4.65
CA TRP A 174 17.00 14.65 -3.73
C TRP A 174 17.73 14.96 -2.43
N LYS A 175 18.66 15.93 -2.47
CA LYS A 175 19.38 16.38 -1.27
C LYS A 175 18.43 16.98 -0.23
N SER A 176 17.23 17.38 -0.66
CA SER A 176 16.16 17.89 0.19
C SER A 176 15.13 16.81 0.58
N LEU A 177 15.46 15.51 0.57
CA LEU A 177 14.56 14.46 1.07
C LEU A 177 15.09 13.84 2.38
N ALA A 178 14.18 13.56 3.30
CA ALA A 178 14.40 12.89 4.58
C ALA A 178 13.50 11.67 4.68
N VAL A 179 14.00 10.64 5.36
CA VAL A 179 13.14 9.54 5.78
C VAL A 179 12.44 9.97 7.06
N CYS A 180 11.13 9.89 7.02
CA CYS A 180 10.27 10.05 8.18
C CYS A 180 9.75 8.67 8.58
N LEU A 181 9.58 8.48 9.88
CA LEU A 181 8.82 7.36 10.43
C LEU A 181 7.34 7.74 10.38
N GLY A 182 6.54 6.90 9.74
CA GLY A 182 5.09 6.98 9.80
C GLY A 182 4.55 6.28 11.05
N ASP A 183 3.27 5.94 11.02
CA ASP A 183 2.63 5.19 12.10
C ASP A 183 3.29 3.81 12.29
N SER A 184 3.27 3.33 13.53
CA SER A 184 3.83 2.03 13.91
C SER A 184 2.75 1.10 14.47
N VAL A 185 2.95 -0.20 14.32
CA VAL A 185 2.12 -1.26 14.90
C VAL A 185 3.02 -2.26 15.63
N GLU A 186 2.66 -2.58 16.87
CA GLU A 186 3.28 -3.65 17.65
C GLU A 186 2.47 -4.93 17.50
N LEU A 187 3.14 -6.04 17.21
CA LEU A 187 2.55 -7.35 17.01
C LEU A 187 3.24 -8.41 17.89
N PRO A 188 2.52 -9.45 18.35
CA PRO A 188 1.12 -9.78 18.05
C PRO A 188 0.12 -8.80 18.69
N LEU A 189 -1.04 -8.59 18.04
CA LEU A 189 -2.12 -7.80 18.64
C LEU A 189 -2.74 -8.55 19.82
N GLY A 190 -3.16 -7.82 20.85
CA GLY A 190 -3.92 -8.38 21.96
C GLY A 190 -5.29 -8.90 21.51
N LYS A 191 -5.86 -9.88 22.24
CA LYS A 191 -7.16 -10.48 21.90
C LYS A 191 -8.29 -9.47 21.79
N ASP A 192 -8.33 -8.49 22.70
CA ASP A 192 -9.34 -7.44 22.66
C ASP A 192 -9.14 -6.54 21.42
N THR A 193 -7.89 -6.16 21.13
CA THR A 193 -7.53 -5.39 19.93
C THR A 193 -7.88 -6.13 18.63
N LEU A 194 -7.66 -7.45 18.56
CA LEU A 194 -8.06 -8.27 17.42
C LEU A 194 -9.58 -8.29 17.23
N LYS A 195 -10.33 -8.42 18.33
CA LYS A 195 -11.79 -8.39 18.32
C LYS A 195 -12.30 -7.03 17.85
N ASP A 196 -11.76 -5.95 18.39
CA ASP A 196 -12.14 -4.58 18.02
C ASP A 196 -11.82 -4.32 16.55
N LEU A 197 -10.61 -4.66 16.09
CA LEU A 197 -10.20 -4.56 14.69
C LEU A 197 -11.12 -5.34 13.76
N SER A 198 -11.48 -6.58 14.11
CA SER A 198 -12.40 -7.40 13.30
C SER A 198 -13.80 -6.79 13.22
N THR A 199 -14.30 -6.21 14.32
CA THR A 199 -15.61 -5.57 14.39
C THR A 199 -15.63 -4.28 13.57
N GLU A 200 -14.56 -3.49 13.67
CA GLU A 200 -14.38 -2.25 12.92
C GLU A 200 -14.33 -2.52 11.40
N LEU A 201 -13.55 -3.51 10.97
CA LEU A 201 -13.46 -3.91 9.57
C LEU A 201 -14.80 -4.45 9.02
N GLU A 202 -15.60 -5.14 9.85
CA GLU A 202 -16.96 -5.54 9.46
C GLU A 202 -17.89 -4.35 9.28
N SER A 203 -17.77 -3.34 10.14
CA SER A 203 -18.52 -2.09 9.98
C SER A 203 -18.17 -1.41 8.66
N TYR A 204 -16.87 -1.30 8.34
CA TYR A 204 -16.41 -0.74 7.07
C TYR A 204 -16.89 -1.53 5.86
N LEU A 205 -16.82 -2.87 5.90
CA LEU A 205 -17.31 -3.73 4.84
C LEU A 205 -18.81 -3.50 4.58
N ASN A 206 -19.62 -3.48 5.64
CA ASN A 206 -21.06 -3.26 5.54
C ASN A 206 -21.38 -1.87 4.97
N GLU A 207 -20.68 -0.85 5.44
CA GLU A 207 -20.91 0.52 5.00
C GLU A 207 -20.50 0.74 3.54
N MET A 208 -19.34 0.22 3.13
CA MET A 208 -18.90 0.24 1.73
C MET A 208 -19.86 -0.55 0.84
N THR A 209 -20.41 -1.67 1.30
CA THR A 209 -21.40 -2.45 0.54
C THR A 209 -22.72 -1.70 0.36
N THR A 210 -23.14 -0.89 1.34
CA THR A 210 -24.41 -0.15 1.26
C THR A 210 -24.29 1.16 0.46
N CYS A 211 -23.09 1.71 0.33
CA CYS A 211 -22.83 2.96 -0.38
C CYS A 211 -22.50 2.79 -1.87
N ARG A 212 -22.70 1.60 -2.46
CA ARG A 212 -22.38 1.31 -3.87
C ARG A 212 -23.06 2.24 -4.88
N ASN A 213 -24.24 2.76 -4.57
CA ASN A 213 -24.92 3.74 -5.43
C ASN A 213 -24.16 5.08 -5.59
N ARG A 214 -23.07 5.30 -4.84
CA ARG A 214 -22.21 6.49 -4.94
C ARG A 214 -21.03 6.30 -5.89
N GLU A 215 -20.87 5.11 -6.48
CA GLU A 215 -19.84 4.79 -7.47
C GLU A 215 -19.99 5.62 -8.75
N GLU A 216 -21.23 6.00 -9.13
CA GLU A 216 -21.51 6.75 -10.37
C GLU A 216 -20.73 8.06 -10.47
N LEU A 217 -20.65 8.83 -9.38
CA LEU A 217 -19.89 10.09 -9.34
C LEU A 217 -18.39 9.84 -9.52
N ILE A 218 -17.88 8.76 -8.95
CA ILE A 218 -16.46 8.38 -9.07
C ILE A 218 -16.16 7.95 -10.51
N LEU A 219 -17.04 7.15 -11.11
CA LEU A 219 -16.93 6.69 -12.49
C LEU A 219 -16.98 7.86 -13.48
N ALA A 220 -17.81 8.87 -13.23
CA ALA A 220 -17.84 10.11 -14.02
C ALA A 220 -16.49 10.84 -13.97
N ASP A 221 -15.82 10.82 -12.81
CA ASP A 221 -14.47 11.37 -12.64
C ASP A 221 -13.36 10.42 -13.10
N THR A 222 -13.67 9.18 -13.50
CA THR A 222 -12.73 8.18 -14.05
C THR A 222 -13.29 7.56 -15.34
N PRO A 223 -13.57 8.34 -16.40
CA PRO A 223 -14.35 7.90 -17.57
C PRO A 223 -13.68 6.83 -18.43
N ARG A 224 -12.43 6.47 -18.12
CA ARG A 224 -11.66 5.43 -18.81
C ARG A 224 -11.66 4.09 -18.06
N ALA A 225 -12.21 4.04 -16.84
CA ALA A 225 -12.45 2.79 -16.14
C ALA A 225 -13.65 2.08 -16.78
N ASN A 226 -13.49 0.80 -17.11
CA ASN A 226 -14.59 0.00 -17.65
C ASN A 226 -15.52 -0.44 -16.49
N PRO A 227 -16.82 -0.11 -16.53
CA PRO A 227 -17.75 -0.43 -15.44
C PRO A 227 -17.77 -1.91 -15.05
N SER A 228 -17.73 -2.83 -16.02
CA SER A 228 -17.75 -4.27 -15.73
C SER A 228 -16.49 -4.73 -14.98
N ASP A 229 -15.35 -4.13 -15.29
CA ASP A 229 -14.09 -4.40 -14.60
C ASP A 229 -14.12 -3.87 -13.16
N ILE A 230 -14.79 -2.74 -12.94
CA ILE A 230 -14.94 -2.15 -11.61
C ILE A 230 -15.85 -3.01 -10.73
N ASP A 231 -16.97 -3.49 -11.27
CA ASP A 231 -17.88 -4.40 -10.58
C ASP A 231 -17.17 -5.69 -10.14
N GLU A 232 -16.41 -6.32 -11.04
CA GLU A 232 -15.64 -7.53 -10.73
C GLU A 232 -14.62 -7.27 -9.62
N VAL A 233 -13.88 -6.15 -9.69
CA VAL A 233 -12.84 -5.87 -8.70
C VAL A 233 -13.45 -5.53 -7.33
N LEU A 234 -14.60 -4.83 -7.29
CA LEU A 234 -15.33 -4.59 -6.05
C LEU A 234 -15.80 -5.90 -5.42
N GLU A 235 -16.32 -6.83 -6.22
CA GLU A 235 -16.70 -8.15 -5.73
C GLU A 235 -15.49 -8.88 -5.12
N VAL A 236 -14.35 -8.92 -5.83
CA VAL A 236 -13.11 -9.53 -5.34
C VAL A 236 -12.60 -8.82 -4.08
N PHE A 237 -12.72 -7.49 -4.00
CA PHE A 237 -12.35 -6.71 -2.83
C PHE A 237 -13.18 -7.10 -1.60
N PHE A 238 -14.50 -7.13 -1.72
CA PHE A 238 -15.39 -7.50 -0.61
C PHE A 238 -15.15 -8.94 -0.15
N GLN A 239 -14.99 -9.87 -1.09
CA GLN A 239 -14.64 -11.27 -0.77
C GLN A 239 -13.28 -11.37 -0.06
N THR A 240 -12.28 -10.62 -0.53
CA THR A 240 -10.93 -10.59 0.07
C THR A 240 -10.96 -10.03 1.48
N LEU A 241 -11.65 -8.90 1.67
CA LEU A 241 -11.78 -8.26 2.98
C LEU A 241 -12.54 -9.16 3.96
N GLN A 242 -13.65 -9.77 3.53
CA GLN A 242 -14.42 -10.70 4.34
C GLN A 242 -13.59 -11.91 4.78
N ARG A 243 -12.78 -12.48 3.87
CA ARG A 243 -11.85 -13.57 4.21
C ARG A 243 -10.83 -13.12 5.26
N LYS A 244 -10.24 -11.93 5.12
CA LYS A 244 -9.24 -11.40 6.07
C LYS A 244 -9.85 -11.14 7.45
N ILE A 245 -11.06 -10.60 7.51
CA ILE A 245 -11.84 -10.48 8.75
C ILE A 245 -12.03 -11.86 9.40
N GLY A 246 -12.39 -12.87 8.61
CA GLY A 246 -12.51 -14.25 9.08
C GLY A 246 -11.22 -14.81 9.68
N ILE A 247 -10.06 -14.49 9.09
CA ILE A 247 -8.76 -14.88 9.65
C ILE A 247 -8.54 -14.22 11.02
N LEU A 248 -8.76 -12.90 11.14
CA LEU A 248 -8.56 -12.15 12.39
C LEU A 248 -9.39 -12.70 13.54
N LYS A 249 -10.63 -13.12 13.27
CA LYS A 249 -11.53 -13.70 14.28
C LYS A 249 -11.04 -15.05 14.83
N ASN A 250 -10.09 -15.69 14.16
CA ASN A 250 -9.54 -16.98 14.53
C ASN A 250 -8.09 -16.92 15.05
N LEU A 251 -7.51 -15.72 15.18
CA LEU A 251 -6.22 -15.47 15.86
C LEU A 251 -6.43 -15.31 17.37
#